data_AF-A0A7X7IST7-F1
#
_entry.id   AF-A0A7X7IST7-F1
#
_cell.length_a   1.000
_cell.length_b   1.000
_cell.length_c   1.000
_cell.angle_alpha   90.00
_cell.angle_beta   90.00
_cell.angle_gamma   90.00
#
_symmetry.space_group_name_H-M   'P 1'
#
loop_
_entity.id
_entity.type
_entity.pdbx_description
1 polymer ?
#
loop_
_entity_poly.entity_id
_entity_poly.type
_entity_poly.pdbx_seq_one_letter_code
_entity_poly.pdbx_strand_id
1 'polypeptide(L)'
;VVDIPCDYDGEMGVPITFLDKYNPEQFEIVGASRFLGRPMSEIAPKGTFVAGGVRFYLPNGDGTYRRLYDRIVIRRKGSAS
;
A
#
# COMPACT_ATOMS: atom_id res chain seq x y z
N VAL A 1 -22.17 6.04 -1.99
CA VAL A 1 -21.07 5.10 -2.31
C VAL A 1 -20.51 5.50 -3.65
N VAL A 2 -19.20 5.70 -3.74
CA VAL A 2 -18.52 6.18 -4.97
C VAL A 2 -17.80 5.00 -5.61
N ASP A 3 -17.70 5.00 -6.94
CA ASP A 3 -16.96 3.99 -7.69
C ASP A 3 -15.45 4.27 -7.64
N ILE A 4 -14.64 3.22 -7.53
CA ILE A 4 -13.18 3.36 -7.58
C ILE A 4 -12.73 3.73 -9.01
N PRO A 5 -11.67 4.54 -9.16
CA PRO A 5 -11.06 4.77 -10.48
C PRO A 5 -10.68 3.44 -11.14
N CYS A 6 -11.22 3.19 -12.34
CA CYS A 6 -11.00 1.95 -13.10
C CYS A 6 -9.66 1.92 -13.86
N ASP A 7 -8.83 2.96 -13.73
CA ASP A 7 -7.56 3.14 -14.45
C ASP A 7 -6.37 2.45 -13.77
N TYR A 8 -6.63 1.64 -12.73
CA TYR A 8 -5.59 0.93 -12.00
C TYR A 8 -5.85 -0.59 -11.99
N ASP A 9 -5.13 -1.31 -12.84
CA ASP A 9 -5.26 -2.77 -12.97
C ASP A 9 -4.47 -3.56 -11.91
N GLY A 10 -3.57 -2.89 -11.19
CA GLY A 10 -2.69 -3.51 -10.18
C GLY A 10 -3.20 -3.44 -8.74
N GLU A 11 -2.37 -3.93 -7.83
CA GLU A 11 -2.56 -3.76 -6.39
C GLU A 11 -2.33 -2.30 -5.95
N MET A 12 -3.25 -1.74 -5.19
CA MET A 12 -3.21 -0.35 -4.73
C MET A 12 -3.21 -0.25 -3.21
N GLY A 13 -2.27 0.49 -2.65
CA GLY A 13 -2.22 0.82 -1.22
C GLY A 13 -3.11 2.01 -0.87
N VAL A 14 -4.27 1.77 -0.28
CA VAL A 14 -5.25 2.79 0.12
C VAL A 14 -5.29 3.00 1.64
N PRO A 15 -5.69 4.19 2.14
CA PRO A 15 -5.97 4.37 3.56
C PRO A 15 -7.19 3.52 4.00
N ILE A 16 -7.27 3.15 5.29
CA ILE A 16 -8.40 2.34 5.80
C ILE A 16 -9.77 2.99 5.58
N THR A 17 -9.84 4.32 5.64
CA THR A 17 -11.06 5.11 5.36
C THR A 17 -11.56 4.96 3.91
N PHE A 18 -10.77 4.35 3.02
CA PHE A 18 -11.21 4.01 1.67
C PHE A 18 -12.33 2.97 1.69
N LEU A 19 -12.29 2.03 2.65
CA LEU A 19 -13.34 1.01 2.81
C LEU A 19 -14.70 1.64 3.16
N ASP A 20 -14.70 2.76 3.87
CA ASP A 20 -15.94 3.46 4.26
C ASP A 20 -16.52 4.31 3.11
N LYS A 21 -15.71 4.69 2.12
CA LYS A 21 -16.10 5.63 1.06
C LYS A 21 -16.52 4.96 -0.26
N TYR A 22 -15.96 3.78 -0.55
CA TYR A 22 -16.08 3.10 -1.83
C TYR A 22 -16.82 1.77 -1.73
N ASN A 23 -17.38 1.30 -2.85
CA ASN A 23 -18.14 0.04 -2.86
C ASN A 23 -17.20 -1.18 -2.65
N PRO A 24 -17.34 -1.97 -1.57
CA PRO A 24 -16.52 -3.17 -1.34
C PRO A 24 -16.74 -4.27 -2.38
N GLU A 25 -17.78 -4.21 -3.21
CA GLU A 25 -17.99 -5.15 -4.31
C GLU A 25 -17.01 -4.94 -5.47
N GLN A 26 -16.40 -3.75 -5.58
CA GLN A 26 -15.50 -3.38 -6.68
C GLN A 26 -14.04 -3.77 -6.45
N PHE A 27 -13.69 -4.19 -5.23
CA PHE A 27 -12.33 -4.56 -4.89
C PHE A 27 -12.29 -5.73 -3.91
N GLU A 28 -11.16 -6.39 -3.87
CA GLU A 28 -10.80 -7.37 -2.85
C GLU A 28 -9.66 -6.82 -2.00
N ILE A 29 -9.65 -7.16 -0.71
CA ILE A 29 -8.56 -6.80 0.20
C ILE A 29 -7.50 -7.88 0.07
N VAL A 30 -6.34 -7.52 -0.48
CA VAL A 30 -5.19 -8.41 -0.64
C VAL A 30 -4.43 -8.53 0.67
N GLY A 31 -4.32 -7.44 1.43
CA GLY A 31 -3.64 -7.44 2.72
C GLY A 31 -3.37 -6.04 3.25
N ALA A 32 -2.42 -5.91 4.18
CA ALA A 32 -2.02 -4.63 4.73
C ALA A 32 -0.50 -4.46 4.67
N SER A 33 -0.07 -3.19 4.72
CA SER A 33 1.34 -2.80 4.64
C SER A 33 2.23 -3.48 5.69
N ARG A 34 1.63 -3.90 6.82
CA ARG A 34 2.31 -4.64 7.90
C ARG A 34 2.72 -6.05 7.51
N PHE A 35 1.95 -6.69 6.63
CA PHE A 35 2.11 -8.10 6.29
C PHE A 35 2.74 -8.29 4.91
N LEU A 36 2.43 -7.39 3.97
CA LEU A 36 2.96 -7.44 2.60
C LEU A 36 4.30 -6.70 2.45
N GLY A 37 4.65 -5.82 3.39
CA GLY A 37 5.91 -5.10 3.34
C GLY A 37 7.10 -6.04 3.50
N ARG A 38 8.18 -5.79 2.76
CA ARG A 38 9.47 -6.42 3.01
C ARG A 38 10.23 -5.67 4.12
N PRO A 39 11.06 -6.36 4.93
CA PRO A 39 11.85 -5.68 5.94
C PRO A 39 12.86 -4.75 5.28
N MET A 40 12.83 -3.48 5.65
CA MET A 40 13.64 -2.45 5.01
C MET A 40 15.15 -2.63 5.22
N SER A 41 15.55 -3.43 6.21
CA SER A 41 16.92 -3.87 6.43
C SER A 41 17.52 -4.68 5.28
N GLU A 42 16.70 -5.30 4.43
CA GLU A 42 17.16 -5.98 3.21
C GLU A 42 17.37 -5.02 2.04
N ILE A 43 16.69 -3.86 2.06
CA ILE A 43 16.62 -2.95 0.91
C ILE A 43 17.54 -1.75 1.10
N ALA A 44 17.67 -1.24 2.32
CA ALA A 44 18.45 -0.03 2.59
C ALA A 44 19.23 -0.13 3.92
N PRO A 45 20.40 0.53 4.02
CA PRO A 45 21.22 0.50 5.23
C PRO A 45 20.50 1.20 6.40
N LYS A 46 20.69 0.66 7.61
CA LYS A 46 20.15 1.25 8.85
C LYS A 46 20.60 2.70 8.96
N GLY A 47 19.65 3.62 9.15
CA GLY A 47 19.89 5.07 9.19
C GLY A 47 19.32 5.84 8.01
N THR A 48 19.02 5.16 6.89
CA THR A 48 18.38 5.79 5.72
C THR A 48 16.84 5.76 5.77
N PHE A 49 16.26 5.06 6.74
CA PHE A 49 14.82 4.91 6.91
C PHE A 49 14.42 5.01 8.38
N VAL A 50 13.18 5.43 8.64
CA VAL A 50 12.63 5.50 10.01
C VAL A 50 12.28 4.08 10.49
N ALA A 51 12.93 3.63 11.57
CA ALA A 51 12.63 2.34 12.19
C ALA A 51 11.20 2.33 12.76
N GLY A 52 10.41 1.31 12.42
CA GLY A 52 9.01 1.24 12.87
C GLY A 52 8.25 0.00 12.42
N GLY A 53 8.95 -1.14 12.34
CA GLY A 53 8.40 -2.39 11.84
C GLY A 53 8.14 -2.38 10.33
N VAL A 54 7.50 -3.45 9.86
CA VAL A 54 7.18 -3.68 8.45
C VAL A 54 6.11 -2.67 8.00
N ARG A 55 6.45 -1.85 7.02
CA ARG A 55 5.59 -0.83 6.37
C ARG A 55 6.06 -0.61 4.94
N PHE A 56 5.25 0.09 4.15
CA PHE A 56 5.70 0.61 2.87
C PHE A 56 6.54 1.86 3.05
N TYR A 57 7.60 1.93 2.26
CA TYR A 57 8.53 3.06 2.22
C TYR A 57 8.58 3.59 0.79
N LEU A 58 8.62 4.90 0.65
CA LEU A 58 8.87 5.54 -0.63
C LEU A 58 10.28 6.13 -0.64
N PRO A 59 11.05 5.96 -1.72
CA PRO A 59 12.33 6.63 -1.86
C PRO A 59 12.10 8.14 -1.99
N ASN A 60 12.90 8.93 -1.29
CA ASN A 60 12.89 10.40 -1.42
C ASN A 60 13.80 10.90 -2.55
N GLY A 61 14.62 10.01 -3.14
CA GLY A 61 15.56 10.34 -4.23
C GLY A 61 16.96 10.76 -3.77
N ASP A 62 17.14 11.03 -2.48
CA ASP A 62 18.40 11.39 -1.82
C ASP A 62 19.07 10.19 -1.12
N GLY A 63 18.60 8.97 -1.38
CA GLY A 63 19.02 7.75 -0.69
C GLY A 63 18.32 7.52 0.64
N THR A 64 17.42 8.42 1.07
CA THR A 64 16.55 8.21 2.22
C THR A 64 15.17 7.70 1.81
N TYR A 65 14.49 7.07 2.76
CA TYR A 65 13.18 6.48 2.58
C TYR A 65 12.20 7.01 3.60
N ARG A 66 11.07 7.55 3.12
CA ARG A 66 9.97 7.97 3.98
C ARG A 66 9.02 6.81 4.25
N ARG A 67 8.74 6.57 5.53
CA ARG A 67 7.77 5.57 5.99
C ARG A 67 6.35 6.08 5.74
N LEU A 68 5.52 5.30 5.06
CA LEU A 68 4.11 5.60 4.91
C LEU A 68 3.32 5.16 6.16
N TYR A 69 2.18 5.83 6.39
CA TYR A 69 1.14 5.33 7.29
C TYR A 69 0.63 3.96 6.86
N ASP A 70 -0.11 3.29 7.74
CA ASP A 70 -0.68 1.99 7.39
C ASP A 70 -1.57 2.11 6.16
N ARG A 71 -1.31 1.23 5.19
CA ARG A 71 -2.08 1.11 3.95
C ARG A 71 -2.68 -0.27 3.87
N ILE A 72 -3.93 -0.34 3.46
CA ILE A 72 -4.57 -1.58 3.04
C ILE A 72 -4.30 -1.72 1.55
N VAL A 73 -3.87 -2.90 1.13
CA VAL A 73 -3.69 -3.21 -0.28
C VAL A 73 -4.99 -3.80 -0.78
N ILE A 74 -5.58 -3.14 -1.77
CA ILE A 74 -6.76 -3.62 -2.47
C ILE A 74 -6.40 -3.97 -3.91
N ARG A 75 -7.17 -4.85 -4.52
CA ARG A 75 -7.12 -5.16 -5.94
C ARG A 75 -8.52 -5.04 -6.51
N ARG A 76 -8.69 -4.50 -7.71
CA ARG A 76 -9.99 -4.37 -8.36
C ARG A 76 -10.57 -5.76 -8.68
N LYS A 77 -11.87 -5.95 -8.41
CA LYS A 77 -12.62 -7.12 -8.86
C LYS A 77 -13.05 -6.90 -10.32
N GLY A 78 -12.74 -7.86 -11.19
CA GLY A 78 -13.08 -7.79 -12.62
C GLY A 78 -11.93 -7.41 -13.56
N SER A 79 -10.69 -7.26 -13.06
CA SER A 79 -9.47 -7.29 -13.89
C SER A 79 -8.85 -8.69 -14.00
N ALA A 80 -9.62 -9.73 -13.67
CA ALA A 80 -9.28 -11.10 -14.03
C ALA A 80 -9.55 -11.27 -15.53
N SER A 81 -8.50 -11.12 -16.34
CA SER A 81 -8.38 -11.79 -17.64
C SER A 81 -8.48 -13.30 -17.48
#